data_AF-A0A7S0A931-F1
#
_entry.id   AF-A0A7S0A931-F1
#
_cell.length_a   1.000
_cell.length_b   1.000
_cell.length_c   1.000
_cell.angle_alpha   90.00
_cell.angle_beta   90.00
_cell.angle_gamma   90.00
#
_symmetry.space_group_name_H-M   'P 1'
#
loop_
_entity.id
_entity.type
_entity.pdbx_description
1 polymer ?
#
loop_
_entity_poly.entity_id
_entity_poly.type
_entity_poly.pdbx_seq_one_letter_code
_entity_poly.pdbx_strand_id
1 'polypeptide(L)'
;EAPTCAPVPCSALNLPAQYDSDDCIGVATGQDCLVSCAEGYSIQDGTQVFSCRATGDFSGTLPTCQANSCTVGWPQDADLNATACESLTTGETCIVGCASGYSGAAQTWTCSLTGFVTGQ
;
A
#
# COMPACT_ATOMS: atom_id res chain seq x y z
N GLU A 1 11.54 24.04 -43.35
CA GLU A 1 10.45 23.41 -42.58
C GLU A 1 11.02 23.02 -41.22
N ALA A 2 10.29 23.21 -40.12
CA ALA A 2 10.79 22.91 -38.78
C ALA A 2 10.49 21.45 -38.40
N PRO A 3 11.39 20.75 -37.68
CA PRO A 3 11.12 19.40 -37.21
C PRO A 3 10.00 19.40 -36.17
N THR A 4 9.15 18.37 -36.23
CA THR A 4 8.10 18.13 -35.23
C THR A 4 8.67 17.27 -34.11
N CYS A 5 8.82 17.83 -32.92
CA CYS A 5 9.29 17.09 -31.73
C CYS A 5 8.09 16.69 -30.87
N ALA A 6 8.03 15.43 -30.45
CA ALA A 6 7.04 14.92 -29.49
C ALA A 6 7.72 14.64 -28.14
N PRO A 7 7.05 14.91 -27.01
CA PRO A 7 7.57 14.59 -25.69
C PRO A 7 7.64 13.06 -25.49
N VAL A 8 8.68 12.60 -24.79
CA VAL A 8 8.92 11.17 -24.54
C VAL A 8 8.28 10.79 -23.20
N PRO A 9 7.53 9.67 -23.11
CA PRO A 9 7.01 9.17 -21.84
C PRO A 9 8.14 8.80 -20.89
N CYS A 10 8.01 9.17 -19.61
CA CYS A 10 8.92 8.72 -18.56
C CYS A 10 8.75 7.23 -18.24
N SER A 11 9.81 6.65 -17.70
CA SER A 11 9.79 5.28 -17.18
C SER A 11 8.84 5.17 -16.00
N ALA A 12 8.06 4.09 -15.93
CA ALA A 12 7.14 3.84 -14.82
C ALA A 12 7.86 3.92 -13.45
N LEU A 13 7.21 4.58 -12.49
CA LEU A 13 7.69 4.67 -11.11
C LEU A 13 7.62 3.27 -10.46
N ASN A 14 8.78 2.68 -10.17
CA ASN A 14 8.86 1.41 -9.45
C ASN A 14 8.88 1.67 -7.93
N LEU A 15 7.71 2.01 -7.37
CA LEU A 15 7.58 2.29 -5.94
C LEU A 15 7.18 1.04 -5.15
N PRO A 16 7.51 0.99 -3.84
CA PRO A 16 6.96 -0.01 -2.93
C PRO A 16 5.43 0.00 -2.91
N ALA A 17 4.82 -1.15 -2.55
CA ALA A 17 3.37 -1.33 -2.52
C ALA A 17 2.59 -0.38 -1.60
N GLN A 18 3.28 0.38 -0.75
CA GLN A 18 2.69 1.42 0.10
C GLN A 18 2.37 2.73 -0.64
N TYR A 19 2.80 2.86 -1.89
CA TYR A 19 2.63 4.06 -2.72
C TYR A 19 1.72 3.80 -3.90
N ASP A 20 0.90 4.79 -4.20
CA ASP A 20 0.03 4.84 -5.37
C ASP A 20 0.63 5.83 -6.38
N SER A 21 0.95 5.32 -7.57
CA SER A 21 1.53 6.11 -8.66
C SER A 21 0.77 5.91 -9.97
N ASP A 22 -0.51 5.54 -9.90
CA ASP A 22 -1.35 5.33 -11.08
C ASP A 22 -1.48 6.60 -11.93
N ASP A 23 -1.47 7.78 -11.28
CA ASP A 23 -1.47 9.09 -11.94
C ASP A 23 -0.19 9.35 -12.77
N CYS A 24 0.89 8.61 -12.49
CA CYS A 24 2.17 8.74 -13.18
C CYS A 24 2.32 7.82 -14.41
N ILE A 25 1.30 7.04 -14.76
CA ILE A 25 1.35 6.14 -15.91
C ILE A 25 1.20 6.94 -17.21
N GLY A 26 2.22 6.86 -18.08
CA GLY A 26 2.19 7.49 -19.41
C GLY A 26 2.48 9.00 -19.42
N VAL A 27 2.95 9.57 -18.32
CA VAL A 27 3.35 10.97 -18.22
C VAL A 27 4.61 11.22 -19.05
N ALA A 28 4.60 12.25 -19.88
CA ALA A 28 5.70 12.60 -20.77
C ALA A 28 6.53 13.78 -20.27
N THR A 29 7.71 13.97 -20.88
CA THR A 29 8.66 15.02 -20.48
C THR A 29 7.99 16.38 -20.32
N GLY A 30 8.17 16.98 -19.15
CA GLY A 30 7.62 18.30 -18.80
C GLY A 30 6.19 18.27 -18.23
N GLN A 31 5.61 17.09 -18.06
CA GLN A 31 4.36 16.92 -17.31
C GLN A 31 4.64 16.50 -15.87
N ASP A 32 3.65 16.75 -15.02
CA ASP A 32 3.64 16.41 -13.61
C ASP A 32 2.55 15.36 -13.33
N CYS A 33 2.77 14.56 -12.30
CA CYS A 33 1.79 13.63 -11.74
C CYS A 33 1.84 13.65 -10.22
N LEU A 34 0.85 13.01 -9.61
CA LEU A 34 0.68 12.93 -8.18
C LEU A 34 0.96 11.52 -7.68
N VAL A 35 1.83 11.41 -6.67
CA VAL A 35 2.07 10.16 -5.94
C VAL A 35 1.44 10.29 -4.57
N SER A 36 0.56 9.34 -4.25
CA SER A 36 -0.13 9.26 -2.97
C SER A 36 0.20 7.95 -2.25
N CYS A 37 -0.42 7.71 -1.10
CA CYS A 37 -0.27 6.45 -0.40
C CYS A 37 -1.29 5.44 -0.94
N ALA A 38 -0.86 4.20 -1.11
CA ALA A 38 -1.73 3.12 -1.53
C ALA A 38 -2.85 2.87 -0.50
N GLU A 39 -3.87 2.13 -0.93
CA GLU A 39 -4.94 1.70 -0.05
C GLU A 39 -4.37 0.97 1.18
N GLY A 40 -4.91 1.28 2.37
CA GLY A 40 -4.40 0.74 3.63
C GLY A 40 -3.22 1.51 4.21
N TYR A 41 -2.79 2.62 3.59
CA TYR A 41 -1.78 3.52 4.14
C TYR A 41 -2.33 4.94 4.26
N SER A 42 -2.11 5.58 5.41
CA SER A 42 -2.45 6.97 5.67
C SER A 42 -1.30 7.91 5.29
N ILE A 43 -1.62 8.90 4.48
CA ILE A 43 -0.68 9.94 4.06
C ILE A 43 -0.49 10.98 5.17
N GLN A 44 0.75 11.16 5.61
CA GLN A 44 1.08 12.08 6.71
C GLN A 44 1.40 13.49 6.20
N ASP A 45 2.19 13.59 5.14
CA ASP A 45 2.70 14.88 4.61
C ASP A 45 1.91 15.39 3.39
N GLY A 46 0.81 14.71 3.04
CA GLY A 46 0.03 14.99 1.83
C GLY A 46 0.65 14.44 0.54
N THR A 47 -0.14 14.47 -0.53
CA THR A 47 0.24 13.97 -1.87
C THR A 47 1.43 14.72 -2.42
N GLN A 48 2.39 13.99 -2.99
CA GLN A 48 3.61 14.57 -3.54
C GLN A 48 3.55 14.68 -5.05
N VAL A 49 4.13 15.75 -5.59
CA VAL A 49 4.18 15.98 -7.03
C VAL A 49 5.48 15.39 -7.58
N PHE A 50 5.38 14.61 -8.65
CA PHE A 50 6.49 14.08 -9.40
C PHE A 50 6.49 14.67 -10.81
N SER A 51 7.63 15.21 -11.22
CA SER A 51 7.81 15.81 -12.55
C SER A 51 8.60 14.86 -13.45
N CYS A 52 8.10 14.59 -14.65
CA CYS A 52 8.82 13.81 -15.65
C CYS A 52 9.92 14.66 -16.29
N ARG A 53 11.19 14.31 -16.02
CA ARG A 53 12.36 15.05 -16.52
C ARG A 53 12.71 14.64 -17.95
N ALA A 54 13.50 15.49 -18.61
CA ALA A 54 14.04 15.21 -19.95
C ALA A 54 15.01 14.02 -19.99
N THR A 55 15.45 13.51 -18.83
CA THR A 55 16.25 12.29 -18.73
C THR A 55 15.42 11.02 -18.92
N GLY A 56 14.08 11.11 -18.85
CA GLY A 56 13.17 9.95 -18.88
C GLY A 56 12.86 9.39 -17.49
N ASP A 57 13.26 10.09 -16.43
CA ASP A 57 13.00 9.73 -15.03
C ASP A 57 12.06 10.73 -14.37
N PHE A 58 11.29 10.24 -13.40
CA PHE A 58 10.51 11.10 -12.54
C PHE A 58 11.36 11.70 -11.42
N SER A 59 11.02 12.93 -11.05
CA SER A 59 11.66 13.66 -9.97
C SER A 59 10.62 14.19 -9.01
N GLY A 60 10.71 13.74 -7.77
CA GLY A 60 9.88 14.19 -6.66
C GLY A 60 10.39 13.56 -5.37
N THR A 61 9.75 13.93 -4.27
CA THR A 61 9.93 13.28 -2.97
C THR A 61 8.75 12.37 -2.70
N LEU A 62 8.99 11.18 -2.14
CA LEU A 62 7.89 10.28 -1.78
C LEU A 62 7.13 10.82 -0.56
N PRO A 63 5.79 10.65 -0.50
CA PRO A 63 5.04 10.99 0.70
C PRO A 63 5.45 10.09 1.86
N THR A 64 5.21 10.52 3.09
CA THR A 64 5.27 9.62 4.24
C THR A 64 3.95 8.84 4.34
N CYS A 65 4.02 7.53 4.09
CA CYS A 65 2.91 6.61 4.17
C CYS A 65 3.00 5.75 5.42
N GLN A 66 2.01 5.87 6.29
CA GLN A 66 1.90 5.08 7.51
C GLN A 66 0.88 3.96 7.33
N ALA A 67 1.25 2.72 7.64
CA ALA A 67 0.33 1.60 7.58
C ALA A 67 -0.85 1.82 8.53
N ASN A 68 -2.07 1.62 8.03
CA ASN A 68 -3.29 1.70 8.82
C ASN A 68 -3.43 0.47 9.71
N SER A 69 -4.12 0.62 10.85
CA SER A 69 -4.46 -0.50 11.71
C SER A 69 -5.67 -1.27 11.15
N CYS A 70 -5.54 -2.60 11.05
CA CYS A 70 -6.69 -3.47 10.85
C CYS A 70 -7.42 -3.65 12.17
N THR A 71 -8.71 -3.34 12.20
CA THR A 71 -9.54 -3.42 13.42
C THR A 71 -10.73 -4.37 13.29
N VAL A 72 -10.88 -5.01 12.12
CA VAL A 72 -12.01 -5.87 11.80
C VAL A 72 -11.55 -7.06 10.96
N GLY A 73 -12.35 -8.14 10.93
CA GLY A 73 -12.16 -9.28 10.02
C GLY A 73 -11.58 -10.55 10.63
N TRP A 74 -10.98 -10.50 11.83
CA TRP A 74 -10.54 -11.71 12.53
C TRP A 74 -11.68 -12.41 13.28
N PRO A 75 -11.57 -13.73 13.53
CA PRO A 75 -12.61 -14.48 14.22
C PRO A 75 -12.66 -14.11 15.71
N GLN A 76 -13.87 -13.95 16.24
CA GLN A 76 -14.13 -13.56 17.63
C GLN A 76 -14.82 -14.67 18.44
N ASP A 77 -14.80 -15.90 17.93
CA ASP A 77 -15.37 -17.07 18.62
C ASP A 77 -14.64 -17.33 19.94
N ALA A 78 -15.40 -17.71 20.98
CA ALA A 78 -14.86 -17.96 22.32
C ALA A 78 -13.89 -19.15 22.36
N ASP A 79 -13.96 -20.02 21.35
CA ASP A 79 -13.17 -21.23 21.15
C ASP A 79 -11.77 -20.91 20.55
N LEU A 80 -11.54 -19.65 20.13
CA LEU A 80 -10.34 -19.20 19.45
C LEU A 80 -9.58 -18.14 20.26
N ASN A 81 -8.28 -18.06 20.03
CA ASN A 81 -7.41 -17.03 20.57
C ASN A 81 -6.89 -16.16 19.41
N ALA A 82 -7.54 -15.01 19.21
CA ALA A 82 -7.23 -14.04 18.15
C ALA A 82 -6.65 -12.72 18.70
N THR A 83 -6.23 -12.67 19.96
CA THR A 83 -5.71 -11.44 20.61
C THR A 83 -4.48 -10.88 19.89
N ALA A 84 -3.69 -11.74 19.24
CA ALA A 84 -2.55 -11.33 18.42
C ALA A 84 -2.96 -10.51 17.16
N CYS A 85 -4.24 -10.55 16.76
CA CYS A 85 -4.75 -9.86 15.58
C CYS A 85 -5.33 -8.47 15.88
N GLU A 86 -5.48 -8.10 17.15
CA GLU A 86 -6.17 -6.87 17.59
C GLU A 86 -5.39 -5.58 17.26
N SER A 87 -4.07 -5.68 17.05
CA SER A 87 -3.19 -4.54 16.81
C SER A 87 -2.34 -4.72 15.57
N LEU A 88 -2.88 -5.39 14.55
CA LEU A 88 -2.20 -5.55 13.27
C LEU A 88 -2.26 -4.26 12.45
N THR A 89 -1.19 -3.99 11.73
CA THR A 89 -1.13 -2.95 10.70
C THR A 89 -1.04 -3.55 9.30
N THR A 90 -1.37 -2.76 8.28
CA THR A 90 -1.39 -3.18 6.87
C THR A 90 -0.12 -3.92 6.46
N GLY A 91 -0.28 -5.17 6.01
CA GLY A 91 0.83 -6.06 5.62
C GLY A 91 1.38 -6.95 6.74
N GLU A 92 0.94 -6.78 7.99
CA GLU A 92 1.30 -7.67 9.09
C GLU A 92 0.46 -8.95 9.12
N THR A 93 0.98 -9.97 9.78
CA THR A 93 0.31 -11.27 9.95
C THR A 93 0.20 -11.64 11.44
N CYS A 94 -0.91 -12.27 11.82
CA CYS A 94 -1.13 -12.85 13.13
C CYS A 94 -1.46 -14.33 13.01
N ILE A 95 -1.33 -15.06 14.10
CA ILE A 95 -1.71 -16.47 14.19
C ILE A 95 -2.87 -16.58 15.16
N VAL A 96 -3.99 -17.11 14.67
CA VAL A 96 -5.17 -17.45 15.48
C VAL A 96 -5.07 -18.90 15.89
N GLY A 97 -4.99 -19.13 17.20
CA GLY A 97 -4.97 -20.46 17.78
C GLY A 97 -6.30 -20.86 18.41
N CYS A 98 -6.34 -22.06 19.00
CA CYS A 98 -7.45 -22.46 19.86
C CYS A 98 -7.33 -21.82 21.25
N ALA A 99 -8.47 -21.48 21.84
CA ALA A 99 -8.55 -21.01 23.22
C ALA A 99 -8.18 -22.12 24.23
N SER A 100 -7.91 -21.73 25.47
CA SER A 100 -7.56 -22.67 26.55
C SER A 100 -8.62 -23.76 26.72
N GLY A 101 -8.23 -25.03 26.62
CA GLY A 101 -9.13 -26.18 26.71
C GLY A 101 -9.66 -26.69 25.36
N TYR A 102 -9.33 -26.02 24.26
CA TYR A 102 -9.62 -26.45 22.89
C TYR A 102 -8.35 -26.94 22.20
N SER A 103 -8.49 -27.87 21.25
CA SER A 103 -7.37 -28.43 20.48
C SER A 103 -7.68 -28.40 18.98
N GLY A 104 -6.78 -27.83 18.18
CA GLY A 104 -6.93 -27.69 16.73
C GLY A 104 -5.68 -27.10 16.09
N ALA A 105 -5.71 -26.93 14.77
CA ALA A 105 -4.63 -26.31 14.03
C ALA A 105 -4.74 -24.77 14.13
N ALA A 106 -3.60 -24.11 14.36
CA ALA A 106 -3.53 -22.66 14.28
C ALA A 106 -3.67 -22.21 12.81
N GLN A 107 -4.25 -21.04 12.59
CA GLN A 107 -4.46 -20.44 11.28
C GLN A 107 -3.75 -19.11 11.20
N THR A 108 -3.17 -18.79 10.04
CA THR A 108 -2.48 -17.52 9.83
C THR A 108 -3.44 -16.54 9.16
N TRP A 109 -3.48 -15.34 9.69
CA TRP A 109 -4.35 -14.26 9.26
C TRP A 109 -3.49 -13.06 8.91
N THR A 110 -3.86 -12.32 7.87
CA THR A 110 -3.08 -11.20 7.33
C THR A 110 -3.93 -9.94 7.30
N CYS A 111 -3.38 -8.81 7.72
CA CYS A 111 -4.04 -7.52 7.57
C CYS A 111 -3.95 -7.03 6.12
N SER A 112 -5.11 -7.02 5.46
CA SER A 112 -5.26 -6.57 4.07
C SER A 112 -5.18 -5.05 3.95
N LEU A 113 -4.90 -4.58 2.73
CA LEU A 113 -4.90 -3.16 2.36
C LEU A 113 -6.27 -2.48 2.61
N THR A 114 -7.35 -3.24 2.58
CA THR A 114 -8.71 -2.74 2.84
C THR A 114 -9.00 -2.45 4.32
N GLY A 115 -8.06 -2.73 5.24
CA GLY A 115 -8.26 -2.58 6.69
C GLY A 115 -8.97 -3.78 7.34
N PHE A 116 -9.11 -4.89 6.61
CA PHE A 116 -9.68 -6.14 7.11
C PHE A 116 -8.59 -7.20 7.28
N VAL A 117 -8.62 -7.90 8.41
CA VAL A 117 -7.80 -9.09 8.60
C VAL A 117 -8.49 -10.26 7.89
N THR A 118 -7.77 -10.92 6.98
CA THR A 118 -8.27 -12.07 6.22
C THR A 118 -7.40 -13.30 6.50
N GLY A 119 -8.08 -14.44 6.76
CA GLY A 119 -7.44 -15.72 7.06
C GLY A 119 -7.28 -16.56 5.80
N GLN A 120 -6.22 -17.37 5.76
CA GLN A 120 -5.96 -18.34 4.70
C GLN A 120 -5.79 -19.74 5.29
#